data_AF-A0AAV9NG64-F1
#
_entry.id   AF-A0AAV9NG64-F1
#
_cell.length_a   1.000
_cell.length_b   1.000
_cell.length_c   1.000
_cell.angle_alpha   90.00
_cell.angle_beta   90.00
_cell.angle_gamma   90.00
#
_symmetry.space_group_name_H-M   'P 1'
#
loop_
_entity.id
_entity.type
_entity.pdbx_description
1 polymer ?
#
loop_
_entity_poly.entity_id
_entity_poly.type
_entity_poly.pdbx_seq_one_letter_code
_entity_poly.pdbx_strand_id
1 'polypeptide(L)'
;MPEITSHLTIGFNTTIRRLEALSQVRRPSSFSKPQKSSSGSSKAEPTNLFAVLVCRRSFPEVLTSSIPSMLVTAATKPSRARLIDISPQSEAKIAEALKQPRVGVLGIEFDAPGVNNLSRFVLENIHEVDIPWLEQQSVPTYLPVNIESTAITPKAKSSMDTRKRKGKIHEASTSES
;
A
#
# COMPACT_ATOMS: atom_id res chain seq x y z
N MET A 1 -22.08 -10.57 18.74
CA MET A 1 -20.71 -10.33 18.22
C MET A 1 -19.91 -9.65 19.32
N PRO A 2 -18.59 -9.89 19.47
CA PRO A 2 -17.78 -9.23 20.48
C PRO A 2 -17.72 -7.72 20.24
N GLU A 3 -17.85 -6.89 21.28
CA GLU A 3 -17.91 -5.42 21.17
C GLU A 3 -16.66 -4.82 20.50
N ILE A 4 -15.49 -5.41 20.78
CA ILE A 4 -14.20 -5.05 20.15
C ILE A 4 -14.24 -5.09 18.61
N THR A 5 -15.11 -5.88 17.98
CA THR A 5 -15.16 -6.00 16.51
C THR A 5 -15.51 -4.69 15.78
N SER A 6 -16.18 -3.75 16.45
CA SER A 6 -16.44 -2.41 15.92
C SER A 6 -15.19 -1.50 15.86
N HIS A 7 -14.17 -1.83 16.65
CA HIS A 7 -12.89 -1.11 16.78
C HIS A 7 -11.73 -1.79 16.03
N LEU A 8 -12.06 -2.72 15.14
CA LEU A 8 -11.11 -3.47 14.30
C LEU A 8 -11.34 -3.16 12.82
N THR A 9 -10.25 -2.88 12.11
CA THR A 9 -10.24 -2.85 10.64
C THR A 9 -9.68 -4.18 10.13
N ILE A 10 -10.53 -4.97 9.47
CA ILE A 10 -10.20 -6.31 8.97
C ILE A 10 -9.94 -6.24 7.46
N GLY A 11 -8.76 -6.68 7.04
CA GLY A 11 -8.35 -6.74 5.65
C GLY A 11 -7.77 -5.44 5.09
N PHE A 12 -6.88 -5.58 4.11
CA PHE A 12 -6.07 -4.49 3.54
C PHE A 12 -6.87 -3.22 3.22
N ASN A 13 -7.94 -3.32 2.43
CA ASN A 13 -8.71 -2.15 1.97
C ASN A 13 -9.37 -1.36 3.11
N THR A 14 -9.76 -2.00 4.22
CA THR A 14 -10.43 -1.30 5.33
C THR A 14 -9.40 -0.54 6.17
N THR A 15 -8.27 -1.17 6.48
CA THR A 15 -7.14 -0.54 7.18
C THR A 15 -6.54 0.61 6.37
N ILE A 16 -6.36 0.43 5.06
CA ILE A 16 -5.85 1.49 4.16
C ILE A 16 -6.79 2.69 4.11
N ARG A 17 -8.11 2.49 3.97
CA ARG A 17 -9.12 3.57 4.05
C ARG A 17 -9.12 4.27 5.41
N ARG A 18 -8.85 3.55 6.50
CA ARG A 18 -8.74 4.15 7.85
C ARG A 18 -7.49 5.01 7.98
N LEU A 19 -6.34 4.55 7.50
CA LEU A 19 -5.09 5.34 7.47
C LEU A 19 -5.22 6.56 6.54
N GLU A 20 -5.95 6.45 5.44
CA GLU A 20 -6.30 7.58 4.58
C GLU A 20 -7.15 8.61 5.33
N ALA A 21 -8.24 8.18 6.00
CA ALA A 21 -9.11 9.07 6.77
C ALA A 21 -8.35 9.81 7.89
N LEU A 22 -7.45 9.13 8.60
CA LEU A 22 -6.56 9.74 9.59
C LEU A 22 -5.60 10.76 8.95
N SER A 23 -5.04 10.44 7.78
CA SER A 23 -4.17 11.34 7.02
C SER A 23 -4.91 12.60 6.52
N GLN A 24 -6.22 12.52 6.24
CA GLN A 24 -7.03 13.67 5.83
C GLN A 24 -7.16 14.73 6.94
N VAL A 25 -7.21 14.33 8.21
CA VAL A 25 -7.23 15.25 9.37
C VAL A 25 -5.93 16.07 9.46
N ARG A 26 -4.81 15.51 9.00
CA ARG A 26 -3.48 16.14 9.00
C ARG A 26 -3.13 16.86 7.68
N ARG A 27 -4.10 17.00 6.77
CA ARG A 27 -3.89 17.63 5.46
C ARG A 27 -3.59 19.14 5.64
N PRO A 28 -2.53 19.70 5.03
CA PRO A 28 -2.23 21.13 5.15
C PRO A 28 -3.38 21.97 4.58
N SER A 29 -3.65 23.13 5.20
CA SER A 29 -4.72 24.05 4.79
C SER A 29 -4.58 24.53 3.34
N SER A 30 -3.34 24.65 2.83
CA SER A 30 -3.05 24.96 1.42
C SER A 30 -3.55 23.92 0.41
N PHE A 31 -3.82 22.69 0.86
CA PHE A 31 -4.34 21.60 0.02
C PHE A 31 -5.78 21.22 0.33
N SER A 32 -6.44 21.82 1.35
CA SER A 32 -7.82 21.47 1.66
C SER A 32 -8.76 22.04 0.59
N LYS A 33 -9.70 21.21 0.11
CA LYS A 33 -10.86 21.73 -0.62
C LYS A 33 -11.84 22.28 0.42
N PRO A 34 -12.54 23.39 0.15
CA PRO A 34 -13.57 23.88 1.06
C PRO A 34 -14.68 22.83 1.19
N GLN A 35 -14.70 22.09 2.31
CA GLN A 35 -15.81 21.20 2.61
C GLN A 35 -17.03 22.06 2.94
N LYS A 36 -18.06 21.96 2.11
CA LYS A 36 -19.43 22.30 2.52
C LYS A 36 -19.75 21.48 3.77
N SER A 37 -20.15 22.15 4.84
CA SER A 37 -20.59 21.55 6.09
C SER A 37 -21.93 20.83 5.90
N SER A 38 -21.90 19.62 5.32
CA SER A 38 -23.05 18.73 5.29
C SER A 38 -23.23 18.10 6.67
N SER A 39 -23.94 18.81 7.55
CA SER A 39 -24.56 18.25 8.74
C SER A 39 -25.49 17.09 8.34
N GLY A 40 -25.16 15.85 8.71
CA GLY A 40 -25.97 14.72 8.25
C GLY A 40 -25.43 13.29 8.38
N SER A 41 -24.49 13.00 9.27
CA SER A 41 -24.26 11.62 9.75
C SER A 41 -23.41 11.63 11.02
N SER A 42 -23.79 10.84 12.03
CA SER A 42 -23.02 10.59 13.24
C SER A 42 -21.77 9.73 12.96
N LYS A 43 -20.81 10.28 12.21
CA LYS A 43 -19.48 9.68 12.06
C LYS A 43 -18.66 10.09 13.27
N ALA A 44 -18.39 9.11 14.14
CA ALA A 44 -17.43 9.28 15.22
C ALA A 44 -16.11 9.83 14.65
N GLU A 45 -15.47 10.74 15.38
CA GLU A 45 -14.11 11.19 15.09
C GLU A 45 -13.21 9.97 14.85
N PRO A 46 -12.33 9.98 13.84
CA PRO A 46 -11.52 8.82 13.52
C PRO A 46 -10.49 8.59 14.64
N THR A 47 -10.82 7.72 15.58
CA THR A 47 -9.89 7.23 16.62
C THR A 47 -8.64 6.67 15.97
N ASN A 48 -7.48 7.01 16.55
CA ASN A 48 -6.19 6.57 16.05
C ASN A 48 -6.05 5.04 16.17
N LEU A 49 -5.43 4.42 15.16
CA LEU A 49 -4.94 3.05 15.29
C LEU A 49 -3.66 3.09 16.15
N PHE A 50 -3.48 2.12 17.05
CA PHE A 50 -2.22 1.95 17.78
C PHE A 50 -1.36 0.79 17.25
N ALA A 51 -1.98 -0.17 16.57
CA ALA A 51 -1.31 -1.32 15.97
C ALA A 51 -1.91 -1.66 14.60
N VAL A 52 -1.05 -2.01 13.66
CA VAL A 52 -1.41 -2.62 12.37
C VAL A 52 -0.60 -3.89 12.20
N LEU A 53 -1.28 -5.03 12.28
CA LEU A 53 -0.72 -6.36 12.03
C LEU A 53 -0.73 -6.64 10.52
N VAL A 54 0.38 -7.13 9.95
CA VAL A 54 0.49 -7.49 8.53
C VAL A 54 1.15 -8.85 8.38
N CYS A 55 0.49 -9.78 7.69
CA CYS A 55 1.11 -11.03 7.28
C CYS A 55 1.78 -10.86 5.90
N ARG A 56 3.00 -10.32 5.84
CA ARG A 56 3.67 -9.98 4.56
C ARG A 56 3.80 -11.17 3.60
N ARG A 57 3.92 -12.40 4.10
CA ARG A 57 3.94 -13.63 3.25
C ARG A 57 2.63 -13.92 2.51
N SER A 58 1.51 -13.27 2.85
CA SER A 58 0.22 -13.45 2.16
C SER A 58 -0.09 -12.37 1.13
N PHE A 59 0.78 -11.37 0.94
CA PHE A 59 0.56 -10.29 -0.02
C PHE A 59 1.78 -10.07 -0.93
N PRO A 60 1.57 -9.61 -2.18
CA PRO A 60 2.64 -9.03 -2.98
C PRO A 60 3.31 -7.88 -2.25
N GLU A 61 4.64 -7.77 -2.35
CA GLU A 61 5.42 -6.73 -1.68
C GLU A 61 4.92 -5.32 -2.00
N VAL A 62 4.51 -5.08 -3.26
CA VAL A 62 3.92 -3.84 -3.79
C VAL A 62 2.74 -3.32 -2.96
N LEU A 63 1.95 -4.19 -2.33
CA LEU A 63 0.85 -3.78 -1.46
C LEU A 63 1.33 -3.43 -0.04
N THR A 64 2.40 -4.06 0.43
CA THR A 64 2.90 -3.88 1.81
C THR A 64 3.93 -2.76 1.95
N SER A 65 4.65 -2.42 0.88
CA SER A 65 5.72 -1.41 0.88
C SER A 65 5.24 0.01 1.16
N SER A 66 3.97 0.31 0.87
CA SER A 66 3.35 1.63 1.12
C SER A 66 2.79 1.79 2.54
N ILE A 67 2.51 0.69 3.26
CA ILE A 67 1.93 0.72 4.61
C ILE A 67 2.78 1.55 5.60
N PRO A 68 4.12 1.40 5.65
CA PRO A 68 4.97 2.26 6.49
C PRO A 68 4.76 3.75 6.22
N SER A 69 4.69 4.17 4.95
CA SER A 69 4.48 5.57 4.58
C SER A 69 3.11 6.07 5.04
N MET A 70 2.06 5.26 4.86
CA MET A 70 0.71 5.62 5.28
C MET A 70 0.55 5.73 6.80
N LEU A 71 1.30 4.95 7.58
CA LEU A 71 1.36 5.08 9.04
C LEU A 71 2.00 6.41 9.48
N VAL A 72 3.05 6.84 8.79
CA VAL A 72 3.73 8.12 9.08
C VAL A 72 2.86 9.32 8.72
N THR A 73 2.12 9.27 7.61
CA THR A 73 1.16 10.33 7.24
C THR A 73 -0.07 10.36 8.15
N ALA A 74 -0.58 9.20 8.57
CA ALA A 74 -1.80 9.13 9.38
C ALA A 74 -1.70 9.84 10.74
N ALA A 75 -0.54 9.75 11.40
CA ALA A 75 -0.41 10.18 12.80
C ALA A 75 0.97 10.80 13.13
N THR A 76 0.99 11.70 14.13
CA THR A 76 2.24 12.23 14.69
C THR A 76 2.99 11.10 15.42
N LYS A 77 4.32 11.21 15.56
CA LYS A 77 5.16 10.22 16.26
C LYS A 77 4.51 9.59 17.51
N PRO A 78 4.11 10.35 18.57
CA PRO A 78 3.52 9.77 19.78
C PRO A 78 2.14 9.11 19.60
N SER A 79 1.43 9.35 18.49
CA SER A 79 0.13 8.75 18.16
C SER A 79 0.21 7.72 17.03
N ARG A 80 1.43 7.37 16.58
CA ARG A 80 1.66 6.51 15.41
C ARG A 80 1.44 5.04 15.72
N ALA A 81 0.54 4.43 14.96
CA ALA A 81 0.36 2.97 14.97
C ALA A 81 1.69 2.23 14.72
N ARG A 82 1.93 1.21 15.53
CA ARG A 82 3.05 0.27 15.36
C ARG A 82 2.74 -0.70 14.23
N LEU A 83 3.69 -0.90 13.31
CA LEU A 83 3.60 -1.92 12.28
C LEU A 83 4.16 -3.23 12.84
N ILE A 84 3.39 -4.30 12.76
CA ILE A 84 3.74 -5.60 13.34
C ILE A 84 3.65 -6.68 12.25
N ASP A 85 4.81 -7.18 11.82
CA ASP A 85 4.87 -8.31 10.90
C ASP A 85 4.51 -9.60 11.65
N ILE A 86 3.39 -10.23 11.29
CA ILE A 86 2.91 -11.46 11.92
C ILE A 86 3.20 -12.70 11.07
N SER A 87 3.47 -13.82 11.75
CA SER A 87 3.62 -15.12 11.08
C SER A 87 2.29 -15.61 10.49
N PRO A 88 2.29 -16.44 9.43
CA PRO A 88 1.06 -17.01 8.88
C PRO A 88 0.35 -17.94 9.88
N GLN A 89 1.07 -18.54 10.83
CA GLN A 89 0.47 -19.34 11.91
C GLN A 89 -0.29 -18.45 12.91
N SER A 90 0.25 -17.25 13.18
CA SER A 90 -0.42 -16.23 14.01
C SER A 90 -1.64 -15.66 13.28
N GLU A 91 -1.53 -15.42 11.97
CA GLU A 91 -2.64 -14.96 11.11
C GLU A 91 -3.81 -15.96 11.13
N ALA A 92 -3.53 -17.26 10.98
CA ALA A 92 -4.54 -18.31 11.04
C ALA A 92 -5.31 -18.34 12.37
N LYS A 93 -4.62 -18.19 13.51
CA LYS A 93 -5.26 -18.11 14.85
C LYS A 93 -6.15 -16.88 15.00
N ILE A 94 -5.73 -15.73 14.47
CA ILE A 94 -6.52 -14.50 14.46
C ILE A 94 -7.75 -14.65 13.55
N ALA A 95 -7.58 -15.29 12.39
CA ALA A 95 -8.66 -15.56 11.45
C ALA A 95 -9.71 -16.52 12.05
N GLU A 96 -9.29 -17.58 12.73
CA GLU A 96 -10.15 -18.49 13.49
C GLU A 96 -10.95 -17.74 14.58
N ALA A 97 -10.27 -16.93 15.40
CA ALA A 97 -10.91 -16.13 16.45
C ALA A 97 -11.94 -15.11 15.90
N LEU A 98 -11.65 -14.49 14.76
CA LEU A 98 -12.55 -13.56 14.06
C LEU A 98 -13.60 -14.25 13.17
N LYS A 99 -13.58 -15.60 13.08
CA LYS A 99 -14.41 -16.41 12.18
C LYS A 99 -14.33 -15.96 10.73
N GLN A 100 -13.13 -15.56 10.29
CA GLN A 100 -12.82 -15.19 8.91
C GLN A 100 -11.98 -16.29 8.25
N PRO A 101 -12.11 -16.53 6.93
CA PRO A 101 -11.26 -17.49 6.24
C PRO A 101 -9.80 -17.03 6.19
N ARG A 102 -9.57 -15.72 6.07
CA ARG A 102 -8.27 -15.02 6.12
C ARG A 102 -8.50 -13.59 6.61
N VAL A 103 -7.50 -13.03 7.28
CA VAL A 103 -7.48 -11.64 7.76
C VAL A 103 -6.43 -10.85 6.98
N GLY A 104 -5.21 -11.37 6.90
CA GLY A 104 -4.07 -10.77 6.18
C GLY A 104 -3.53 -9.47 6.80
N VAL A 105 -4.38 -8.46 7.00
CA VAL A 105 -4.08 -7.19 7.67
C VAL A 105 -5.15 -6.92 8.73
N LEU A 106 -4.73 -6.50 9.93
CA LEU A 106 -5.62 -6.11 11.01
C LEU A 106 -5.14 -4.79 11.65
N GLY A 107 -5.93 -3.73 11.56
CA GLY A 107 -5.69 -2.50 12.33
C GLY A 107 -6.57 -2.46 13.58
N ILE A 108 -5.99 -2.08 14.72
CA ILE A 108 -6.67 -2.01 16.02
C ILE A 108 -6.68 -0.57 16.52
N GLU A 109 -7.86 -0.05 16.86
CA GLU A 109 -8.02 1.29 17.44
C GLU A 109 -7.49 1.37 18.88
N PHE A 110 -6.97 2.53 19.27
CA PHE A 110 -6.41 2.77 20.61
C PHE A 110 -7.45 2.64 21.73
N ASP A 111 -8.69 3.07 21.46
CA ASP A 111 -9.79 3.15 22.43
C ASP A 111 -10.67 1.88 22.47
N ALA A 112 -10.13 0.76 21.99
CA ALA A 112 -10.85 -0.49 21.85
C ALA A 112 -11.06 -1.19 23.23
N PRO A 113 -12.27 -1.72 23.52
CA PRO A 113 -12.58 -2.31 24.82
C PRO A 113 -11.71 -3.54 25.11
N GLY A 114 -11.05 -3.53 26.28
CA GLY A 114 -10.17 -4.60 26.74
C GLY A 114 -8.73 -4.55 26.19
N VAL A 115 -8.37 -3.56 25.37
CA VAL A 115 -7.08 -3.53 24.65
C VAL A 115 -5.97 -2.79 25.40
N ASN A 116 -6.28 -2.06 26.48
CA ASN A 116 -5.36 -1.21 27.25
C ASN A 116 -4.02 -1.87 27.65
N ASN A 117 -4.01 -3.17 27.99
CA ASN A 117 -2.78 -3.88 28.33
C ASN A 117 -1.95 -4.23 27.10
N LEU A 118 -2.61 -4.58 25.99
CA LEU A 118 -1.96 -4.86 24.71
C LEU A 118 -1.41 -3.57 24.08
N SER A 119 -2.11 -2.43 24.18
CA SER A 119 -1.62 -1.16 23.66
C SER A 119 -0.37 -0.68 24.40
N ARG A 120 -0.33 -0.77 25.74
CA ARG A 120 0.90 -0.53 26.51
C ARG A 120 2.05 -1.45 26.09
N PHE A 121 1.82 -2.76 26.08
CA PHE A 121 2.83 -3.73 25.68
C PHE A 121 3.39 -3.45 24.27
N VAL A 122 2.53 -3.17 23.29
CA VAL A 122 2.93 -2.85 21.92
C VAL A 122 3.70 -1.54 21.84
N LEU A 123 3.27 -0.49 22.54
CA LEU A 123 3.94 0.81 22.52
C LEU A 123 5.32 0.78 23.20
N GLU A 124 5.50 -0.07 24.22
CA GLU A 124 6.75 -0.27 24.95
C GLU A 124 7.74 -1.19 24.21
N ASN A 125 7.27 -2.26 23.57
CA ASN A 125 8.13 -3.29 22.97
C ASN A 125 8.38 -3.12 21.47
N ILE A 126 7.57 -2.33 20.76
CA ILE A 126 7.63 -2.20 19.30
C ILE A 126 7.92 -0.76 18.92
N HIS A 127 9.05 -0.58 18.22
CA HIS A 127 9.50 0.71 17.73
C HIS A 127 8.51 1.34 16.75
N GLU A 128 8.45 2.68 16.75
CA GLU A 128 7.64 3.41 15.80
C GLU A 128 8.23 3.27 14.38
N VAL A 129 7.36 3.31 13.37
CA VAL A 129 7.82 3.47 11.98
C VAL A 129 8.37 4.89 11.82
N ASP A 130 9.68 5.01 11.62
CA ASP A 130 10.35 6.26 11.26
C ASP A 130 10.77 6.24 9.80
N ILE A 131 10.49 7.34 9.10
CA ILE A 131 10.82 7.53 7.68
C ILE A 131 11.52 8.89 7.57
N PRO A 132 12.87 8.92 7.67
CA PRO A 132 13.60 10.16 7.88
C PRO A 132 13.44 11.21 6.77
N TRP A 133 13.08 10.81 5.55
CA TRP A 133 12.85 11.74 4.42
C TRP A 133 11.41 12.30 4.36
N LEU A 134 10.48 11.71 5.11
CA LEU A 134 9.07 12.12 5.16
C LEU A 134 8.78 12.99 6.38
N GLU A 135 9.52 12.77 7.48
CA GLU A 135 9.59 13.69 8.60
C GLU A 135 10.38 14.94 8.21
N GLN A 136 10.00 16.10 8.75
CA GLN A 136 10.67 17.36 8.43
C GLN A 136 12.08 17.40 9.07
N GLN A 137 13.09 17.06 8.27
CA GLN A 137 14.49 17.16 8.69
C GLN A 137 14.85 18.62 9.01
N SER A 138 15.45 18.84 10.19
CA SER A 138 15.98 20.15 10.58
C SER A 138 17.21 20.58 9.77
N VAL A 139 17.90 19.62 9.15
CA VAL A 139 19.05 19.83 8.27
C VAL A 139 18.83 19.06 6.96
N PRO A 140 18.77 19.71 5.79
CA PRO A 140 18.58 19.03 4.52
C PRO A 140 19.83 18.19 4.18
N THR A 141 19.67 16.86 4.17
CA THR A 141 20.77 15.95 3.81
C THR A 141 20.71 15.60 2.33
N TYR A 142 21.77 15.91 1.57
CA TYR A 142 21.87 15.51 0.17
C TYR A 142 22.13 14.01 0.05
N LEU A 143 21.32 13.33 -0.77
CA LEU A 143 21.52 11.92 -1.14
C LEU A 143 22.14 11.87 -2.55
N PRO A 144 23.31 11.22 -2.74
CA PRO A 144 23.93 11.12 -4.05
C PRO A 144 23.12 10.22 -5.00
N VAL A 145 23.28 10.46 -6.30
CA VAL A 145 22.60 9.69 -7.35
C VAL A 145 23.14 8.26 -7.38
N ASN A 146 22.29 7.27 -7.14
CA ASN A 146 22.57 5.86 -7.39
C ASN A 146 22.14 5.50 -8.82
N ILE A 147 23.07 4.98 -9.64
CA ILE A 147 22.79 4.59 -11.03
C ILE A 147 23.00 3.07 -11.16
N GLU A 148 21.90 2.33 -11.13
CA GLU A 148 21.90 0.89 -11.41
C GLU A 148 21.68 0.65 -12.90
N SER A 149 22.55 -0.16 -13.53
CA SER A 149 22.42 -0.54 -14.93
C SER A 149 22.13 -2.03 -15.05
N THR A 150 21.10 -2.38 -15.81
CA THR A 150 20.69 -3.78 -16.03
C THR A 150 20.91 -4.16 -17.49
N ALA A 151 21.66 -5.23 -17.72
CA ALA A 151 21.97 -5.71 -19.06
C ALA A 151 20.74 -6.42 -19.66
N ILE A 152 20.18 -5.86 -20.73
CA ILE A 152 19.13 -6.51 -21.52
C ILE A 152 19.75 -7.40 -22.60
N THR A 153 19.24 -8.62 -22.77
CA THR A 153 19.57 -9.45 -23.93
C THR A 153 18.77 -8.98 -25.14
N PRO A 154 19.44 -8.57 -26.25
CA PRO A 154 18.72 -8.12 -27.45
C PRO A 154 18.02 -9.31 -28.11
N LYS A 155 16.74 -9.16 -28.47
CA LYS A 155 16.02 -10.17 -29.25
C LYS A 155 16.66 -10.30 -30.63
N ALA A 156 17.04 -11.52 -31.02
CA ALA A 156 17.55 -11.82 -32.35
C ALA A 156 16.50 -11.43 -33.41
N LYS A 157 16.92 -10.70 -34.44
CA LYS A 157 16.04 -10.35 -35.58
C LYS A 157 15.70 -11.64 -36.33
N SER A 158 14.41 -11.96 -36.47
CA SER A 158 13.96 -13.10 -37.27
C SER A 158 14.33 -12.87 -38.73
N SER A 159 15.04 -13.83 -39.33
CA SER A 159 15.37 -13.84 -40.76
C SER A 159 14.09 -13.72 -41.60
N MET A 160 14.04 -12.71 -42.47
CA MET A 160 12.90 -12.43 -43.33
C MET A 160 12.96 -13.36 -44.55
N ASP A 161 12.03 -14.33 -44.63
CA ASP A 161 11.95 -15.35 -45.67
C ASP A 161 11.79 -14.72 -47.07
N THR A 162 12.84 -14.83 -47.90
CA THR A 162 12.87 -14.27 -49.26
C THR A 162 12.24 -15.23 -50.25
N ARG A 163 10.90 -15.26 -50.30
CA ARG A 163 10.13 -16.08 -51.24
C ARG A 163 9.27 -15.29 -52.23
N LYS A 164 9.63 -15.46 -53.52
CA LYS A 164 8.82 -15.27 -54.74
C LYS A 164 8.34 -13.84 -55.08
N ARG A 165 8.92 -13.29 -56.16
CA ARG A 165 8.11 -12.81 -57.30
C ARG A 165 8.60 -13.44 -58.60
N LYS A 166 7.70 -14.19 -59.23
CA LYS A 166 7.89 -14.88 -60.52
C LYS A 166 7.44 -13.90 -61.60
N GLY A 167 8.37 -13.36 -62.39
CA GLY A 167 8.06 -12.50 -63.54
C GLY A 167 8.22 -13.28 -64.85
N LYS A 168 7.13 -13.82 -65.39
CA LYS A 168 7.12 -14.43 -66.73
C LYS A 168 6.54 -13.41 -67.70
N ILE A 169 7.42 -12.67 -68.40
CA ILE A 169 7.00 -11.76 -69.47
C ILE A 169 6.67 -12.62 -70.70
N HIS A 170 5.40 -12.58 -71.12
CA HIS A 170 4.99 -12.89 -72.49
C HIS A 170 4.59 -11.56 -73.11
N GLU A 171 5.28 -11.16 -74.18
CA GLU A 171 4.88 -10.03 -75.02
C GLU A 171 4.74 -10.55 -76.44
N ALA A 172 3.58 -10.33 -77.05
CA ALA A 172 3.22 -10.84 -78.36
C ALA A 172 2.96 -9.67 -79.32
N SER A 173 3.79 -9.59 -80.36
CA SER A 173 3.58 -9.03 -81.71
C SER A 173 2.31 -8.21 -82.02
N THR A 174 2.49 -6.96 -82.49
CA THR A 174 1.68 -6.11 -83.42
C THR A 174 2.37 -4.72 -83.47
N SER A 175 2.61 -3.97 -84.56
CA SER A 175 2.53 -4.11 -86.04
C SER A 175 3.54 -3.09 -86.63
N GLU A 176 4.42 -3.44 -87.58
CA GLU A 176 4.22 -3.33 -89.05
C GLU A 176 4.06 -1.89 -89.61
N SER A 177 5.15 -1.35 -90.17
CA SER A 177 5.23 -0.39 -91.31
C SER A 177 6.70 -0.27 -91.75
#